data_AF-A0A2G6G0S8-F1
#
_entry.id   AF-A0A2G6G0S8-F1
#
_cell.length_a   1.000
_cell.length_b   1.000
_cell.length_c   1.000
_cell.angle_alpha   90.00
_cell.angle_beta   90.00
_cell.angle_gamma   90.00
#
_symmetry.space_group_name_H-M   'P 1'
#
loop_
_entity.id
_entity.type
_entity.pdbx_description
1 polymer ?
#
loop_
_entity_poly.entity_id
_entity_poly.type
_entity_poly.pdbx_seq_one_letter_code
_entity_poly.pdbx_strand_id
1 'polypeptide(L)' 'MVIALDGEADITIDGKLHYIKKGESIIMPANVPHAVNVKTRYQMLLIVSK' A
#
# COMPACT_ATOMS: atom_id res chain seq x y z
N MET A 1 7.43 -2.52 2.87
CA MET A 1 6.92 -2.58 1.48
C MET A 1 5.59 -3.33 1.47
N VAL A 2 4.66 -2.91 0.64
CA VAL A 2 3.35 -3.58 0.45
C VAL A 2 3.21 -4.01 -1.00
N ILE A 3 2.66 -5.21 -1.22
CA ILE A 3 2.35 -5.75 -2.54
C ILE A 3 0.85 -6.03 -2.60
N ALA A 4 0.18 -5.53 -3.65
CA ALA A 4 -1.23 -5.83 -3.89
C ALA A 4 -1.38 -7.19 -4.57
N LEU A 5 -1.94 -8.16 -3.85
CA LEU A 5 -2.20 -9.51 -4.36
C LEU A 5 -3.52 -9.56 -5.14
N ASP A 6 -4.52 -8.80 -4.69
CA ASP A 6 -5.82 -8.71 -5.33
C ASP A 6 -6.55 -7.41 -4.94
N GLY A 7 -7.37 -6.90 -5.85
CA GLY A 7 -8.12 -5.64 -5.66
C GLY A 7 -7.30 -4.37 -5.92
N GLU A 8 -7.89 -3.23 -5.56
CA GLU A 8 -7.31 -1.89 -5.70
C GLU A 8 -7.39 -1.14 -4.36
N ALA A 9 -6.37 -0.33 -4.05
CA ALA A 9 -6.32 0.47 -2.84
C ALA A 9 -5.61 1.80 -3.05
N ASP A 10 -6.05 2.81 -2.30
CA ASP A 10 -5.40 4.11 -2.21
C ASP A 10 -4.47 4.11 -1.00
N ILE A 11 -3.17 4.28 -1.21
CA ILE A 11 -2.16 4.35 -0.15
C ILE A 11 -1.67 5.78 -0.02
N THR A 12 -1.83 6.37 1.16
CA THR A 12 -1.27 7.69 1.47
C THR A 12 0.06 7.52 2.17
N ILE A 13 1.13 8.12 1.63
CA ILE A 13 2.49 8.12 2.18
C ILE A 13 2.94 9.56 2.30
N ASP A 14 3.24 10.03 3.51
CA ASP A 14 3.67 11.42 3.73
C ASP A 14 2.69 12.46 3.15
N GLY A 15 1.39 12.18 3.27
CA GLY A 15 0.33 13.01 2.69
C GLY A 15 0.17 12.91 1.16
N LYS A 16 1.00 12.14 0.46
CA LYS A 16 0.87 11.89 -0.99
C LYS A 16 0.05 10.64 -1.24
N LEU A 17 -0.94 10.76 -2.13
CA LEU A 17 -1.81 9.67 -2.51
C LEU A 17 -1.21 8.84 -3.64
N HIS A 18 -1.19 7.53 -3.48
CA HIS A 18 -0.72 6.55 -4.45
C HIS A 18 -1.81 5.52 -4.70
N TYR A 19 -2.16 5.32 -5.96
CA TYR A 19 -3.10 4.29 -6.38
C TYR A 19 -2.35 3.01 -6.69
N ILE A 20 -2.76 1.90 -6.09
CA ILE A 20 -2.16 0.59 -6.31
C ILE A 20 -3.21 -0.39 -6.78
N LYS A 21 -2.87 -1.08 -7.87
CA LYS A 21 -3.65 -2.16 -8.45
C LYS A 21 -2.96 -3.50 -8.22
N LYS A 22 -3.69 -4.58 -8.45
CA LYS A 22 -3.17 -5.95 -8.43
C LYS A 22 -1.85 -6.09 -9.18
N GLY A 23 -0.87 -6.71 -8.53
CA GLY A 23 0.47 -6.96 -9.08
C GLY A 23 1.46 -5.82 -8.86
N GLU A 24 1.00 -4.63 -8.44
CA GLU A 24 1.88 -3.52 -8.10
C GLU A 24 2.37 -3.62 -6.65
N SER A 25 3.48 -2.92 -6.39
CA SER A 25 4.08 -2.82 -5.07
C SER A 25 4.53 -1.40 -4.78
N ILE A 26 4.52 -1.03 -3.50
CA ILE A 26 5.02 0.26 -3.04
C ILE A 26 5.90 0.10 -1.81
N ILE A 27 6.97 0.88 -1.77
CA ILE A 27 7.81 0.99 -0.58
C ILE A 27 7.10 1.91 0.41
N MET A 28 7.01 1.46 1.66
CA MET A 28 6.56 2.27 2.79
C MET A 28 7.81 2.62 3.62
N PRO A 29 8.32 3.86 3.55
CA PRO A 29 9.50 4.26 4.31
C PRO A 29 9.32 4.12 5.83
N ALA A 30 10.43 3.95 6.55
CA ALA A 30 10.40 4.01 8.01
C ALA A 30 10.12 5.45 8.49
N ASN A 31 9.53 5.60 9.68
CA ASN A 31 9.29 6.87 10.36
C ASN A 31 8.41 7.89 9.61
N VAL A 32 7.70 7.46 8.57
CA VAL A 32 6.74 8.28 7.84
C VAL A 32 5.34 7.71 8.09
N PRO A 33 4.30 8.54 8.24
CA PRO A 33 2.93 8.06 8.37
C PRO A 33 2.43 7.47 7.04
N HIS A 34 1.77 6.30 7.15
CA HIS A 34 1.16 5.59 6.03
C HIS A 34 -0.29 5.24 6.35
N ALA A 35 -1.18 5.41 5.38
CA ALA A 35 -2.57 4.98 5.48
C ALA A 35 -2.97 4.16 4.25
N VAL A 36 -3.75 3.09 4.46
CA VAL A 36 -4.29 2.25 3.39
C VAL A 36 -5.79 2.39 3.40
N ASN A 37 -6.36 2.88 2.30
CA ASN A 37 -7.79 3.03 2.10
C ASN A 37 -8.26 2.09 0.99
N VAL A 38 -9.17 1.21 1.33
CA VAL A 38 -9.61 0.13 0.45
C VAL A 38 -11.02 0.43 -0.05
N LYS A 39 -11.22 0.46 -1.38
CA LYS A 39 -12.53 0.73 -2.01
C LYS A 39 -13.36 -0.52 -2.27
N THR A 40 -12.71 -1.67 -2.46
CA THR A 40 -13.32 -2.95 -2.82
C THR A 40 -12.67 -4.11 -2.05
N ARG A 41 -13.01 -5.37 -2.32
CA ARG A 41 -12.33 -6.49 -1.67
C ARG A 41 -10.84 -6.46 -2.05
N TYR A 42 -9.97 -6.36 -1.05
CA TYR A 42 -8.53 -6.16 -1.24
C TYR A 42 -7.72 -7.18 -0.44
N GLN A 43 -6.62 -7.64 -1.03
CA GLN A 43 -5.67 -8.55 -0.42
C GLN A 43 -4.26 -8.04 -0.66
N MET A 44 -3.43 -7.98 0.40
CA MET A 44 -2.06 -7.49 0.32
C MET A 44 -1.07 -8.36 1.09
N LEU A 45 0.18 -8.33 0.66
CA LEU A 45 1.33 -8.85 1.41
C LEU A 45 2.13 -7.67 1.99
N LEU A 46 2.23 -7.62 3.32
CA LEU A 46 3.06 -6.65 4.02
C LEU A 46 4.41 -7.28 4.36
N ILE A 47 5.49 -6.66 3.89
CA ILE A 47 6.87 -7.05 4.22
C ILE A 47 7.51 -5.92 5.01
N VAL A 48 7.92 -6.23 6.24
CA VAL A 48 8.69 -5.33 7.11
C VAL A 48 10.12 -5.86 7.14
N SER A 49 11.04 -5.12 6.53
CA SER A 49 12.48 -5.37 6.66
C SER A 49 13.05 -4.43 7.72
N LYS A 50 14.06 -4.91 8.46
CA LYS A 50 14.87 -4.08 9.35
C LYS A 50 15.71 -3.08 8.57
#